data_AF-A0AAE9D5A0-F1
#
_entry.id   AF-A0AAE9D5A0-F1
#
_cell.length_a   1.000
_cell.length_b   1.000
_cell.length_c   1.000
_cell.angle_alpha   90.00
_cell.angle_beta   90.00
_cell.angle_gamma   90.00
#
_symmetry.space_group_name_H-M   'P 1'
#
loop_
_entity.id
_entity.type
_entity.pdbx_description
1 polymer ?
#
loop_
_entity_poly.entity_id
_entity_poly.type
_entity_poly.pdbx_seq_one_letter_code
_entity_poly.pdbx_strand_id
1 'polypeptide(L)'
;MNSSIPHIYYPLLNSRDHSWEKIRRVFKYVHDKIEKKYDWYYRADDDTYALMHNMRTLLANYTSSKQHYLGLRWNFFASRGFNDGSSYILSRPTVEAFNEVMLDPDRCPDHHRAEEDQEVELGQPD
;
A
#
# COMPACT_ATOMS: atom_id res chain seq x y z
N MET A 1 9.01 20.52 -8.05
CA MET A 1 8.67 20.23 -6.64
C MET A 1 9.79 20.77 -5.75
N ASN A 2 9.48 21.11 -4.50
CA ASN A 2 10.48 21.51 -3.51
C ASN A 2 11.47 20.37 -3.28
N SER A 3 12.78 20.64 -3.38
CA SER A 3 13.84 19.64 -3.20
C SER A 3 13.96 19.10 -1.78
N SER A 4 13.36 19.78 -0.79
CA SER A 4 13.32 19.31 0.60
C SER A 4 12.36 18.13 0.81
N ILE A 5 11.43 17.89 -0.11
CA ILE A 5 10.50 16.77 -0.05
C ILE A 5 11.14 15.59 -0.79
N PRO A 6 11.45 14.48 -0.08
CA PRO A 6 11.94 13.28 -0.74
C PRO A 6 10.91 12.81 -1.76
N HIS A 7 11.35 12.68 -3.01
CA HIS A 7 10.53 12.19 -4.11
C HIS A 7 11.33 11.15 -4.88
N ILE A 8 10.64 10.13 -5.34
CA ILE A 8 11.21 9.07 -6.17
C ILE A 8 10.36 9.03 -7.42
N TYR A 9 11.01 9.01 -8.57
CA TYR A 9 10.36 9.00 -9.86
C TYR A 9 10.80 7.77 -10.63
N TYR A 10 9.84 7.04 -11.18
CA TYR A 10 10.06 5.87 -12.03
C TYR A 10 9.57 6.18 -13.45
N PRO A 11 10.46 6.67 -14.36
CA PRO A 11 10.04 7.14 -15.69
C PRO A 11 9.32 6.09 -16.53
N LEU A 12 9.72 4.82 -16.38
CA LEU A 12 9.16 3.69 -17.12
C LEU A 12 7.79 3.23 -16.62
N LEU A 13 7.35 3.71 -15.45
CA LEU A 13 6.08 3.29 -14.81
C LEU A 13 5.05 4.43 -14.84
N ASN A 14 5.12 5.30 -15.84
CA ASN A 14 4.24 6.46 -15.93
C ASN A 14 2.82 6.13 -16.41
N SER A 15 2.62 4.96 -17.02
CA SER A 15 1.30 4.51 -17.48
C SER A 15 0.48 3.89 -16.34
N ARG A 16 -0.83 3.83 -16.54
CA ARG A 16 -1.77 3.19 -15.61
C ARG A 16 -1.57 1.68 -15.53
N ASP A 17 -1.11 1.04 -16.61
CA ASP A 17 -0.88 -0.41 -16.66
C ASP A 17 0.24 -0.87 -15.72
N HIS A 18 1.13 0.06 -15.34
CA HIS A 18 2.23 -0.17 -14.39
C HIS A 18 1.91 0.30 -12.95
N SER A 19 0.65 0.62 -12.63
CA SER A 19 0.28 1.08 -11.27
C SER A 19 0.68 0.07 -10.20
N TRP A 20 0.41 -1.22 -10.42
CA TRP A 20 0.80 -2.25 -9.45
C TRP A 20 2.31 -2.34 -9.25
N GLU A 21 3.07 -2.35 -10.35
CA GLU A 21 4.52 -2.40 -10.31
C GLU A 21 5.11 -1.19 -9.57
N LYS A 22 4.54 -0.01 -9.78
CA LYS A 22 4.92 1.22 -9.07
C LYS A 22 4.73 1.08 -7.58
N ILE A 23 3.59 0.53 -7.15
CA ILE A 23 3.26 0.35 -5.74
C ILE A 23 4.19 -0.66 -5.07
N ARG A 24 4.46 -1.80 -5.72
CA ARG A 24 5.45 -2.78 -5.25
C ARG A 24 6.83 -2.14 -5.04
N ARG A 25 7.31 -1.35 -6.00
CA ARG A 25 8.60 -0.64 -5.88
C ARG A 25 8.58 0.43 -4.78
N VAL A 26 7.48 1.14 -4.60
CA VAL A 26 7.33 2.14 -3.52
C VAL A 26 7.35 1.47 -2.15
N PHE A 27 6.56 0.41 -1.94
CA PHE A 27 6.54 -0.31 -0.66
C PHE A 27 7.87 -1.00 -0.35
N LYS A 28 8.55 -1.54 -1.36
CA LYS A 28 9.92 -2.03 -1.22
C LYS A 28 10.87 -0.94 -0.73
N TYR A 29 10.81 0.24 -1.34
CA TYR A 29 11.64 1.36 -0.93
C TYR A 29 11.32 1.82 0.49
N VAL A 30 10.03 1.94 0.84
CA VAL A 30 9.58 2.30 2.18
C VAL A 30 10.12 1.31 3.20
N HIS A 31 10.00 0.01 2.95
CA HIS A 31 10.57 -1.03 3.80
C HIS A 31 12.08 -0.90 3.96
N ASP A 32 12.82 -0.85 2.86
CA ASP A 32 14.27 -0.92 2.89
C ASP A 32 14.93 0.35 3.47
N LYS A 33 14.25 1.51 3.45
CA LYS A 33 14.83 2.82 3.79
C LYS A 33 14.12 3.60 4.88
N ILE A 34 12.84 3.33 5.15
CA ILE A 34 11.96 4.21 5.94
C ILE A 34 11.21 3.47 7.05
N GLU A 35 10.95 2.19 6.92
CA GLU A 35 9.96 1.43 7.71
C GLU A 35 10.20 1.50 9.23
N LYS A 36 11.46 1.56 9.67
CA LYS A 36 11.77 1.69 11.10
C LYS A 36 11.52 3.09 11.70
N LYS A 37 11.21 4.10 10.88
CA LYS A 37 11.05 5.50 11.30
C LYS A 37 9.62 5.89 11.67
N TYR A 38 8.60 5.19 11.18
CA TYR A 38 7.19 5.58 11.36
C TYR A 38 6.31 4.42 11.80
N ASP A 39 5.23 4.75 12.52
CA ASP A 39 4.25 3.77 13.00
C ASP A 39 3.17 3.44 11.97
N TRP A 40 2.90 4.40 11.08
CA TRP A 40 1.79 4.37 10.14
C TRP A 40 2.23 4.88 8.77
N TYR A 41 1.73 4.22 7.73
CA TYR A 41 2.02 4.50 6.32
C TYR A 41 0.71 4.79 5.61
N TYR A 42 0.62 5.92 4.92
CA TYR A 42 -0.58 6.34 4.20
C TYR A 42 -0.27 6.40 2.71
N ARG A 43 -0.96 5.57 1.92
CA ARG A 43 -0.95 5.60 0.46
C ARG A 43 -2.14 6.42 0.00
N ALA A 44 -1.92 7.34 -0.92
CA ALA A 44 -2.95 8.19 -1.48
C ALA A 44 -2.65 8.52 -2.94
N ASP A 45 -3.69 8.63 -3.75
CA ASP A 45 -3.63 9.14 -5.12
C ASP A 45 -3.42 10.67 -5.15
N ASP A 46 -3.03 11.21 -6.30
CA ASP A 46 -2.76 12.63 -6.50
C ASP A 46 -4.02 13.53 -6.50
N ASP A 47 -5.20 12.93 -6.55
CA ASP A 47 -6.51 13.57 -6.41
C ASP A 47 -7.15 13.36 -5.01
N THR A 48 -6.38 12.85 -4.05
CA THR A 48 -6.85 12.58 -2.67
C THR A 48 -6.85 13.84 -1.81
N TYR A 49 -7.96 14.11 -1.12
CA TYR A 49 -8.02 15.10 -0.04
C TYR A 49 -8.00 14.43 1.34
N ALA A 50 -6.98 14.72 2.16
CA ALA A 50 -6.79 14.09 3.47
C ALA A 50 -6.92 15.10 4.63
N LEU A 51 -7.85 14.84 5.54
CA LEU A 51 -7.96 15.55 6.82
C LEU A 51 -7.13 14.84 7.90
N MET A 52 -5.89 15.29 8.07
CA MET A 52 -4.91 14.65 8.97
C MET A 52 -5.38 14.58 10.43
N HIS A 53 -6.22 15.52 10.88
CA HIS A 53 -6.81 15.49 12.22
C HIS A 53 -7.74 14.29 12.39
N ASN A 54 -8.64 14.04 11.42
CA ASN A 54 -9.55 12.90 11.45
C ASN A 54 -8.78 11.58 11.39
N MET A 55 -7.73 11.52 10.55
CA MET A 55 -6.87 10.34 10.48
C MET A 55 -6.19 10.06 11.83
N ARG A 56 -5.65 11.08 12.50
CA ARG A 56 -5.05 10.92 13.83
C ARG A 56 -6.08 10.40 14.85
N THR A 57 -7.28 10.96 14.84
CA THR A 57 -8.37 10.53 15.74
C THR A 57 -8.79 9.08 15.48
N LEU A 58 -8.86 8.66 14.21
CA LEU A 58 -9.11 7.26 13.85
C LEU A 58 -8.01 6.34 14.39
N LEU A 59 -6.74 6.67 14.12
CA LEU A 59 -5.58 5.85 14.47
C LEU A 59 -5.36 5.74 15.99
N ALA A 60 -5.87 6.69 16.78
CA ALA A 60 -5.80 6.63 18.25
C ALA A 60 -6.52 5.41 18.85
N ASN A 61 -7.43 4.77 18.09
CA ASN A 61 -8.14 3.56 18.52
C ASN A 61 -7.37 2.26 18.22
N TYR A 62 -6.19 2.32 17.59
CA TYR A 62 -5.44 1.17 17.13
C TYR A 62 -4.03 1.14 17.73
N THR A 63 -3.46 -0.06 17.83
CA THR A 63 -2.08 -0.24 18.31
C THR A 63 -1.15 -0.40 17.12
N SER A 64 -0.24 0.54 16.88
CA SER A 64 0.65 0.51 15.72
C SER A 64 1.58 -0.70 15.65
N SER A 65 1.80 -1.40 16.77
CA SER A 65 2.58 -2.65 16.82
C SER A 65 1.81 -3.89 16.38
N LYS A 66 0.52 -3.76 16.01
CA LYS A 66 -0.30 -4.84 15.45
C LYS A 66 -0.54 -4.58 13.97
N GLN A 67 -0.79 -5.65 13.21
CA GLN A 67 -1.12 -5.55 11.80
C GLN A 67 -2.49 -4.88 11.60
N HIS A 68 -2.49 -3.79 10.86
CA HIS A 68 -3.67 -3.01 10.50
C HIS A 68 -3.59 -2.60 9.04
N TYR A 69 -4.62 -2.98 8.27
CA TYR A 69 -4.85 -2.53 6.90
C TYR A 69 -6.20 -1.81 6.85
N LEU A 70 -6.17 -0.49 6.96
CA LEU A 70 -7.35 0.35 7.13
C LEU A 70 -7.65 1.10 5.83
N GLY A 71 -8.91 1.12 5.41
CA GLY A 71 -9.32 1.78 4.19
C GLY A 71 -10.75 1.39 3.83
N LEU A 72 -11.15 1.73 2.61
CA LEU A 72 -12.43 1.32 2.06
C LEU A 72 -12.31 -0.10 1.51
N ARG A 73 -12.78 -1.10 2.25
CA ARG A 73 -12.74 -2.51 1.83
C ARG A 73 -13.79 -2.80 0.77
N TRP A 74 -13.36 -3.19 -0.42
CA TRP A 74 -14.18 -3.66 -1.54
C TRP A 74 -14.09 -5.18 -1.62
N ASN A 75 -15.23 -5.84 -1.87
CA ASN A 75 -15.33 -7.30 -1.95
C ASN A 75 -16.13 -7.79 -3.16
N PHE A 76 -16.26 -6.95 -4.21
CA PHE A 76 -16.99 -7.33 -5.42
C PHE A 76 -16.22 -8.36 -6.28
N PHE A 77 -14.90 -8.26 -6.33
CA PHE A 77 -14.03 -9.11 -7.16
C PHE A 77 -13.27 -10.17 -6.38
N ALA A 78 -13.27 -10.06 -5.06
CA ALA A 78 -12.40 -10.82 -4.18
C ALA A 78 -13.17 -11.10 -2.88
N SER A 79 -13.25 -12.37 -2.48
CA SER A 79 -14.13 -12.88 -1.42
C SER A 79 -13.76 -12.36 -0.03
N ARG A 80 -12.47 -12.22 0.23
CA ARG A 80 -11.91 -11.61 1.44
C ARG A 80 -11.78 -10.10 1.24
N GLY A 81 -11.87 -9.59 0.03
CA GLY A 81 -11.85 -8.18 -0.28
C GLY A 81 -10.51 -7.52 0.01
N PHE A 82 -10.37 -6.31 -0.48
CA PHE A 82 -9.15 -5.51 -0.40
C PHE A 82 -9.51 -4.05 -0.16
N ASN A 83 -8.59 -3.25 0.38
CA ASN A 83 -8.83 -1.80 0.39
C ASN A 83 -8.54 -1.26 -1.01
N ASP A 84 -9.51 -0.55 -1.57
CA ASP A 84 -9.45 0.09 -2.89
C ASP A 84 -9.89 1.55 -2.76
N GLY A 85 -9.67 2.30 -3.84
CA GLY A 85 -10.02 3.69 -4.00
C GLY A 85 -8.83 4.60 -3.75
N SER A 86 -9.15 5.84 -3.36
CA SER A 86 -8.20 6.94 -3.33
C SER A 86 -7.09 6.78 -2.28
N SER A 87 -7.31 6.01 -1.19
CA SER A 87 -6.30 5.86 -0.14
C SER A 87 -6.51 4.68 0.82
N TYR A 88 -5.41 4.26 1.46
CA TYR A 88 -5.42 3.31 2.57
C TYR A 88 -4.24 3.55 3.53
N ILE A 89 -4.38 3.06 4.76
CA ILE A 89 -3.39 3.17 5.84
C ILE A 89 -2.92 1.78 6.24
N LEU A 90 -1.60 1.61 6.38
CA LEU A 90 -0.98 0.40 6.89
C LEU A 90 -0.24 0.72 8.18
N SER A 91 -0.31 -0.17 9.17
CA SER A 91 0.64 -0.14 10.27
C SER A 91 2.00 -0.68 9.82
N ARG A 92 3.04 -0.33 10.57
CA ARG A 92 4.41 -0.82 10.34
C ARG A 92 4.50 -2.36 10.13
N PRO A 93 4.00 -3.23 11.04
CA PRO A 93 4.08 -4.68 10.83
C PRO A 93 3.26 -5.18 9.63
N THR A 94 2.29 -4.39 9.15
CA THR A 94 1.58 -4.70 7.90
C THR A 94 2.42 -4.37 6.67
N VAL A 95 3.23 -3.31 6.71
CA VAL A 95 4.21 -3.02 5.64
C VAL A 95 5.29 -4.10 5.58
N GLU A 96 5.79 -4.56 6.73
CA GLU A 96 6.73 -5.69 6.80
C GLU A 96 6.12 -6.95 6.16
N ALA A 97 4.94 -7.36 6.62
CA ALA A 97 4.25 -8.53 6.09
C ALA A 97 3.93 -8.40 4.59
N PHE A 98 3.48 -7.22 4.13
CA PHE A 98 3.23 -6.98 2.71
C PHE A 98 4.49 -7.20 1.87
N ASN A 99 5.65 -6.71 2.33
CA ASN A 99 6.91 -6.91 1.62
C ASN A 99 7.34 -8.37 1.59
N GLU A 100 7.12 -9.13 2.66
CA GLU A 100 7.37 -10.58 2.67
C GLU A 100 6.52 -11.31 1.62
N VAL A 101 5.22 -11.00 1.54
CA VAL A 101 4.32 -11.59 0.53
C VAL A 101 4.73 -11.19 -0.88
N MET A 102 5.09 -9.93 -1.09
CA MET A 102 5.48 -9.41 -2.40
C MET A 102 6.76 -10.04 -2.94
N LEU A 103 7.66 -10.50 -2.07
CA LEU A 103 8.91 -11.17 -2.46
C LEU A 103 8.72 -12.66 -2.78
N ASP A 104 7.55 -13.22 -2.48
CA ASP A 104 7.19 -14.60 -2.76
C ASP A 104 6.51 -14.71 -4.13
N PRO A 105 7.17 -15.26 -5.17
CA PRO A 105 6.60 -15.33 -6.52
C PRO A 105 5.35 -16.21 -6.61
N ASP A 106 5.18 -17.17 -5.70
CA ASP A 106 4.00 -18.05 -5.69
C ASP A 106 2.77 -17.31 -5.16
N ARG A 107 2.98 -16.29 -4.31
CA ARG A 107 1.91 -15.47 -3.72
C ARG A 107 1.71 -14.14 -4.44
N CYS A 108 2.76 -13.60 -5.05
CA CYS A 108 2.75 -12.37 -5.82
C CYS A 108 3.52 -12.57 -7.14
N PRO A 109 2.88 -13.19 -8.15
CA PRO A 109 3.51 -13.42 -9.44
C PRO A 109 3.97 -12.13 -10.12
N ASP A 110 5.01 -12.21 -10.95
CA ASP A 110 5.50 -11.06 -11.71
C ASP A 110 4.66 -10.81 -12.98
N HIS A 111 3.35 -10.71 -12.79
CA HIS A 111 2.41 -10.17 -13.76
C HIS A 111 2.14 -8.70 -13.46
N HIS A 112 1.98 -7.89 -14.51
CA HIS A 112 1.69 -6.47 -14.38
C HIS A 112 0.37 -6.15 -15.08
N ARG A 113 -0.57 -5.60 -14.33
CA ARG A 113 -1.79 -4.99 -14.86
C ARG A 113 -2.18 -3.80 -14.00
N ALA A 114 -3.10 -3.00 -14.52
CA ALA A 114 -3.58 -1.78 -13.87
C ALA A 114 -4.29 -2.02 -12.53
N GLU A 115 -4.83 -3.21 -12.30
CA GLU A 115 -5.64 -3.56 -11.13
C GLU A 115 -4.77 -4.02 -9.95
N GLU A 116 -4.03 -3.06 -9.38
CA GLU A 116 -3.18 -3.18 -8.18
C GLU A 116 -3.82 -4.02 -7.07
N ASP A 117 -5.04 -3.68 -6.67
CA ASP A 117 -5.58 -4.15 -5.40
C ASP A 117 -6.28 -5.52 -5.49
N GLN A 118 -6.60 -5.99 -6.71
CA GLN A 118 -7.18 -7.32 -6.91
C GLN A 118 -6.15 -8.45 -6.71
N GLU A 119 -4.87 -8.17 -6.91
CA GLU A 119 -3.81 -9.19 -6.83
C GLU A 119 -3.42 -9.54 -5.39
N VAL A 120 -3.79 -8.71 -4.42
CA VAL A 120 -3.52 -8.95 -2.98
C VAL A 120 -4.24 -10.20 -2.46
N GLU A 121 -5.33 -10.65 -3.10
CA GLU A 121 -6.09 -11.84 -2.70
C GLU A 121 -5.74 -13.11 -3.51
N LEU A 122 -5.24 -12.98 -4.74
CA LEU A 122 -5.04 -14.12 -5.66
C LEU A 122 -3.96 -15.13 -5.20
N GLY A 123 -3.16 -14.79 -4.19
CA GLY A 123 -2.11 -15.65 -3.62
C GLY A 123 -2.45 -16.30 -2.28
N GLN A 124 -3.71 -16.26 -1.81
CA GLN A 124 -4.11 -16.92 -0.57
C GLN A 124 -4.85 -18.23 -0.85
N PRO A 125 -4.39 -19.39 -0.33
CA PRO A 125 -5.20 -20.60 -0.35
C PRO A 125 -6.47 -20.41 0.50
N ASP A 126 -7.53 -21.11 0.09
CA ASP A 126 -8.84 -21.16 0.76
C ASP A 126 -8.74 -21.42 2.27
#